data_AF-A0A0H5E2J1-F1
#
_entry.id   AF-A0A0H5E2J1-F1
#
_cell.length_a   1.000
_cell.length_b   1.000
_cell.length_c   1.000
_cell.angle_alpha   90.00
_cell.angle_beta   90.00
_cell.angle_gamma   90.00
#
_symmetry.space_group_name_H-M   'P 1'
#
loop_
_entity.id
_entity.type
_entity.pdbx_description
1 polymer ?
#
loop_
_entity_poly.entity_id
_entity_poly.type
_entity_poly.pdbx_seq_one_letter_code
_entity_poly.pdbx_strand_id
1 'polypeptide(L)'
;MQILFFVISMLLLLAAMTYAKMESYKSVVLFRNQLESYSDVSKNRFDERFYDALYEETSMDSKQGGTKANSGEGFAFIGLTPLLTESPEGEENRNFSKKLLKEIIPVLYEDQSFYQQMVSKRPSFANDLVEELTKALQHSIKNRGKPPKKIEEIANIEFEDPLLAEGWYKMLKGFMAPRGEKTELQEEYPSIIDYLTLRGDGKIRLYLAPRPLLYVLFGESGTADEAAALRMELYNDVKSDRVKPEQATKTFEEAFQTRLRSDIPPGKIDFSVSKTNPKRTPRVRFL
;
A
#
# COMPACT_ATOMS: atom_id res chain seq x y z
N MET A 1 -34.76 35.64 -61.64
CA MET A 1 -33.78 36.32 -60.75
C MET A 1 -33.85 35.89 -59.29
N GLN A 2 -35.02 35.65 -58.69
CA GLN A 2 -35.15 35.31 -57.26
C GLN A 2 -34.51 33.96 -56.85
N ILE A 3 -34.56 32.94 -57.71
CA ILE A 3 -33.96 31.62 -57.44
C ILE A 3 -32.43 31.69 -57.34
N LEU A 4 -31.80 32.56 -58.14
CA LEU A 4 -30.34 32.74 -58.14
C LEU A 4 -29.86 33.31 -56.79
N PHE A 5 -30.58 34.29 -56.24
CA PHE A 5 -30.26 34.86 -54.93
C PHE A 5 -30.40 33.82 -53.82
N PHE A 6 -31.40 32.95 -53.88
CA PHE A 6 -31.58 31.88 -52.90
C PHE A 6 -30.42 30.88 -52.93
N VAL A 7 -30.03 30.41 -54.12
CA VAL A 7 -28.90 29.46 -54.29
C VAL A 7 -27.58 30.08 -53.82
N ILE A 8 -27.33 31.37 -54.14
CA ILE A 8 -26.13 32.08 -53.69
C ILE A 8 -26.12 32.23 -52.15
N SER A 9 -27.26 32.58 -51.55
CA SER A 9 -27.36 32.72 -50.09
C SER A 9 -27.16 31.40 -49.34
N MET A 10 -27.66 30.29 -49.90
CA MET A 10 -27.48 28.96 -49.34
C MET A 10 -26.02 28.49 -49.45
N LEU A 11 -25.36 28.78 -50.58
CA LEU A 11 -23.93 28.51 -50.75
C LEU A 11 -23.06 29.33 -49.79
N LEU A 12 -23.40 30.59 -49.55
CA LEU A 12 -22.72 31.44 -48.57
C LEU A 12 -22.88 30.92 -47.13
N LEU A 13 -24.09 30.47 -46.76
CA LEU A 13 -24.34 29.85 -45.45
C LEU A 13 -23.56 28.55 -45.26
N LEU A 14 -23.53 27.69 -46.28
CA LEU A 14 -22.74 26.46 -46.26
C LEU A 14 -21.24 26.75 -46.17
N ALA A 15 -20.74 27.75 -46.91
CA ALA A 15 -19.35 28.18 -46.84
C ALA A 15 -19.00 28.71 -45.44
N ALA A 16 -19.86 29.54 -44.84
CA ALA A 16 -19.67 30.07 -43.49
C ALA A 16 -19.66 28.97 -42.42
N MET A 17 -20.59 28.01 -42.49
CA MET A 17 -20.61 26.87 -41.56
C MET A 17 -19.39 25.96 -41.72
N THR A 18 -18.93 25.75 -42.95
CA THR A 18 -17.74 24.94 -43.23
C THR A 18 -16.48 25.62 -42.70
N TYR A 19 -16.38 26.94 -42.88
CA TYR A 19 -15.28 27.74 -42.35
C TYR A 19 -15.26 27.71 -40.82
N ALA A 20 -16.40 27.93 -40.17
CA ALA A 20 -16.51 27.89 -38.70
C ALA A 20 -16.11 26.52 -38.13
N LYS A 21 -16.53 25.42 -38.77
CA LYS A 21 -16.06 24.08 -38.38
C LYS A 21 -14.55 23.92 -38.58
N MET A 22 -14.00 24.36 -39.70
CA MET A 22 -12.56 24.27 -39.97
C MET A 22 -11.74 25.04 -38.93
N GLU A 23 -12.21 26.22 -38.52
CA GLU A 23 -11.58 27.04 -37.49
C GLU A 23 -11.63 26.38 -36.10
N SER A 24 -12.77 25.78 -35.75
CA SER A 24 -12.86 24.98 -34.51
C SER A 24 -11.88 23.80 -34.51
N TYR A 25 -11.74 23.09 -35.64
CA TYR A 25 -10.80 21.97 -35.77
C TYR A 25 -9.34 22.45 -35.63
N LYS A 26 -8.98 23.57 -36.26
CA LYS A 26 -7.64 24.17 -36.11
C LYS A 26 -7.34 24.55 -34.67
N SER A 27 -8.30 25.14 -33.96
CA SER A 27 -8.13 25.51 -32.55
C SER A 27 -7.91 24.31 -31.64
N VAL A 28 -8.66 23.21 -31.87
CA VAL A 28 -8.51 21.95 -31.12
C VAL A 28 -7.16 21.29 -31.40
N VAL A 29 -6.71 21.29 -32.65
CA VAL A 29 -5.41 20.73 -33.03
C VAL A 29 -4.26 21.56 -32.45
N LEU A 30 -4.35 22.90 -32.49
CA LEU A 30 -3.36 23.78 -31.87
C LEU A 30 -3.30 23.59 -30.35
N PHE A 31 -4.46 23.47 -29.70
CA PHE A 31 -4.52 23.20 -28.26
C PHE A 31 -3.91 21.85 -27.91
N ARG A 32 -4.20 20.80 -28.69
CA ARG A 32 -3.58 19.47 -28.50
C ARG A 32 -2.06 19.52 -28.67
N ASN A 33 -1.56 20.15 -29.72
CA ASN A 33 -0.11 20.26 -29.96
C ASN A 33 0.59 21.08 -28.87
N GLN A 34 -0.04 22.15 -28.38
CA GLN A 34 0.49 22.90 -27.25
C GLN A 34 0.50 22.04 -25.99
N LEU A 35 -0.58 21.32 -25.70
CA LEU A 35 -0.70 20.45 -24.54
C LEU A 35 0.32 19.30 -24.58
N GLU A 36 0.56 18.72 -25.75
CA GLU A 36 1.59 17.71 -25.99
C GLU A 36 3.00 18.28 -25.76
N SER A 37 3.29 19.48 -26.29
CA SER A 37 4.57 20.16 -26.04
C SER A 37 4.79 20.51 -24.56
N TYR A 38 3.74 20.92 -23.85
CA TYR A 38 3.80 21.14 -22.39
C TYR A 38 3.98 19.83 -21.64
N SER A 39 3.35 18.74 -22.10
CA SER A 39 3.51 17.42 -21.50
C SER A 39 4.93 16.92 -21.64
N ASP A 40 5.56 17.08 -22.80
CA ASP A 40 6.92 16.61 -23.07
C ASP A 40 7.98 17.49 -22.37
N VAL A 41 7.79 18.82 -22.37
CA VAL A 41 8.69 19.73 -21.63
C VAL A 41 8.53 19.57 -20.12
N SER A 42 7.32 19.27 -19.62
CA SER A 42 7.10 18.98 -18.20
C SER A 42 7.67 17.62 -17.81
N LYS A 43 7.48 16.55 -18.62
CA LYS A 43 8.09 15.24 -18.40
C LYS A 43 9.61 15.36 -18.31
N ASN A 44 10.24 16.01 -19.28
CA ASN A 44 11.70 16.11 -19.32
C ASN A 44 12.27 16.96 -18.17
N ARG A 45 11.61 18.06 -17.76
CA ARG A 45 12.08 18.88 -16.60
C ARG A 45 11.73 18.27 -15.24
N PHE A 46 10.68 17.47 -15.17
CA PHE A 46 10.26 16.78 -13.95
C PHE A 46 11.11 15.53 -13.72
N ASP A 47 11.44 14.79 -14.78
CA ASP A 47 12.34 13.64 -14.73
C ASP A 47 13.74 14.06 -14.28
N GLU A 48 14.36 15.09 -14.87
CA GLU A 48 15.71 15.53 -14.44
C GLU A 48 15.76 15.94 -12.95
N ARG A 49 14.79 16.71 -12.45
CA ARG A 49 14.75 17.10 -11.03
C ARG A 49 14.37 15.94 -10.10
N PHE A 50 13.55 15.01 -10.58
CA PHE A 50 13.19 13.80 -9.85
C PHE A 50 14.39 12.86 -9.74
N TYR A 51 15.17 12.68 -10.80
CA TYR A 51 16.39 11.87 -10.82
C TYR A 51 17.52 12.52 -10.02
N ASP A 52 17.72 13.84 -10.08
CA ASP A 52 18.77 14.52 -9.28
C ASP A 52 18.46 14.49 -7.78
N ALA A 53 17.20 14.69 -7.39
CA ALA A 53 16.76 14.51 -5.99
C ALA A 53 16.82 13.03 -5.57
N LEU A 54 16.52 12.09 -6.48
CA LEU A 54 16.75 10.66 -6.24
C LEU A 54 18.24 10.36 -6.09
N TYR A 55 19.13 10.97 -6.87
CA TYR A 55 20.57 10.68 -6.89
C TYR A 55 21.24 11.16 -5.60
N GLU A 56 20.87 12.35 -5.11
CA GLU A 56 21.28 12.83 -3.78
C GLU A 56 20.67 12.00 -2.63
N GLU A 57 19.47 11.41 -2.81
CA GLU A 57 18.88 10.46 -1.85
C GLU A 57 19.32 8.99 -1.99
N THR A 58 19.99 8.62 -3.10
CA THR A 58 20.37 7.23 -3.44
C THR A 58 21.86 6.97 -3.55
N SER A 59 22.73 7.98 -3.42
CA SER A 59 24.16 7.73 -3.20
C SER A 59 24.43 7.31 -1.74
N MET A 60 24.27 6.02 -1.46
CA MET A 60 25.06 5.34 -0.43
C MET A 60 25.76 4.13 -1.07
N ASP A 61 27.05 4.02 -0.76
CA ASP A 61 27.98 2.99 -1.24
C ASP A 61 27.31 1.63 -1.41
N SER A 62 27.49 1.04 -2.59
CA SER A 62 27.12 -0.33 -2.93
C SER A 62 27.88 -1.33 -2.05
N LYS A 63 27.41 -1.50 -0.81
CA LYS A 63 27.72 -2.65 0.05
C LYS A 63 26.42 -3.21 0.60
N GLN A 64 25.49 -3.55 -0.30
CA GLN A 64 24.35 -4.41 0.04
C GLN A 64 24.86 -5.86 0.11
N GLY A 65 25.65 -6.15 1.15
CA GLY A 65 25.95 -7.51 1.56
C GLY A 65 24.69 -8.13 2.16
N GLY A 66 24.25 -9.26 1.60
CA GLY A 66 23.12 -10.01 2.11
C GLY A 66 23.31 -10.38 3.57
N THR A 67 22.66 -9.64 4.47
CA THR A 67 22.55 -10.03 5.87
C THR A 67 21.42 -11.05 5.94
N LYS A 68 21.79 -12.31 6.17
CA LYS A 68 20.84 -13.34 6.59
C LYS A 68 20.08 -12.78 7.80
N ALA A 69 18.76 -12.74 7.73
CA ALA A 69 17.94 -12.39 8.88
C ALA A 69 18.25 -13.40 10.00
N ASN A 70 18.63 -12.92 11.18
CA ASN A 70 18.77 -13.78 12.34
C ASN A 70 17.36 -14.27 12.72
N SER A 71 17.20 -15.59 12.87
CA SER A 71 15.98 -16.21 13.35
C SER A 71 15.70 -15.70 14.78
N GLY A 72 14.84 -14.70 14.91
CA GLY A 72 14.50 -14.10 16.21
C GLY A 72 14.07 -12.64 16.14
N GLU A 73 14.46 -11.89 15.10
CA GLU A 73 14.06 -10.48 14.92
C GLU A 73 12.67 -10.38 14.28
N GLY A 74 11.79 -9.56 14.88
CA GLY A 74 10.46 -9.31 14.36
C GLY A 74 10.47 -8.42 13.11
N PHE A 75 9.36 -8.46 12.36
CA PHE A 75 9.18 -7.66 11.14
C PHE A 75 8.17 -6.53 11.36
N ALA A 76 8.28 -5.44 10.61
CA ALA A 76 7.34 -4.33 10.68
C ALA A 76 5.91 -4.70 10.19
N PHE A 77 5.75 -5.84 9.52
CA PHE A 77 4.58 -6.19 8.73
C PHE A 77 4.01 -7.55 9.12
N ILE A 78 2.78 -7.83 8.71
CA ILE A 78 2.11 -9.10 8.98
C ILE A 78 2.78 -10.22 8.17
N GLY A 79 3.27 -11.25 8.86
CA GLY A 79 3.87 -12.41 8.23
C GLY A 79 2.84 -13.33 7.59
N LEU A 80 3.02 -13.68 6.32
CA LEU A 80 2.17 -14.64 5.61
C LEU A 80 2.76 -16.04 5.57
N THR A 81 4.05 -16.19 5.88
CA THR A 81 4.73 -17.48 5.99
C THR A 81 3.99 -18.50 6.85
N PRO A 82 3.41 -18.13 8.02
CA PRO A 82 2.63 -19.07 8.82
C PRO A 82 1.36 -19.61 8.13
N LEU A 83 0.82 -18.92 7.13
CA LEU A 83 -0.35 -19.38 6.39
C LEU A 83 -0.02 -20.47 5.37
N LEU A 84 1.25 -20.57 4.98
CA LEU A 84 1.74 -21.50 3.96
C LEU A 84 1.83 -22.95 4.45
N THR A 85 1.88 -23.19 5.76
CA THR A 85 2.09 -24.53 6.33
C THR A 85 0.90 -24.99 7.15
N GLU A 86 0.61 -26.29 7.08
CA GLU A 86 -0.46 -26.93 7.86
C GLU A 86 0.04 -27.48 9.22
N SER A 87 1.33 -27.33 9.54
CA SER A 87 1.96 -27.95 10.72
C SER A 87 1.28 -27.55 12.04
N PRO A 88 1.07 -28.51 12.98
CA PRO A 88 0.54 -28.23 14.32
C PRO A 88 1.40 -27.23 15.10
N GLU A 89 2.73 -27.30 14.95
CA GLU A 89 3.68 -26.41 15.63
C GLU A 89 3.55 -24.94 15.19
N GLY A 90 2.94 -24.69 14.01
CA GLY A 90 2.72 -23.36 13.46
C GLY A 90 1.28 -22.83 13.62
N GLU A 91 0.40 -23.58 14.30
CA GLU A 91 -1.02 -23.23 14.41
C GLU A 91 -1.25 -21.88 15.10
N GLU A 92 -0.53 -21.61 16.19
CA GLU A 92 -0.63 -20.33 16.90
C GLU A 92 -0.19 -19.13 16.03
N ASN A 93 0.94 -19.27 15.31
CA ASN A 93 1.45 -18.22 14.41
C ASN A 93 0.49 -17.97 13.23
N ARG A 94 -0.12 -19.04 12.71
CA ARG A 94 -1.12 -18.98 11.65
C ARG A 94 -2.39 -18.29 12.12
N ASN A 95 -2.90 -18.65 13.29
CA ASN A 95 -4.08 -18.02 13.87
C ASN A 95 -3.83 -16.54 14.19
N PHE A 96 -2.66 -16.20 14.71
CA PHE A 96 -2.24 -14.82 14.92
C PHE A 96 -2.22 -14.02 13.61
N SER A 97 -1.58 -14.55 12.56
CA SER A 97 -1.49 -13.89 11.25
C SER A 97 -2.87 -13.71 10.61
N LYS A 98 -3.72 -14.75 10.64
CA LYS A 98 -5.12 -14.67 10.17
C LYS A 98 -5.90 -13.58 10.90
N LYS A 99 -5.77 -13.52 12.22
CA LYS A 99 -6.47 -12.54 13.04
C LYS A 99 -6.06 -11.12 12.68
N LEU A 100 -4.76 -10.85 12.59
CA LEU A 100 -4.26 -9.53 12.19
C LEU A 100 -4.72 -9.14 10.79
N LEU A 101 -4.76 -10.08 9.83
CA LEU A 101 -5.29 -9.80 8.50
C LEU A 101 -6.78 -9.44 8.55
N LYS A 102 -7.58 -10.19 9.31
CA LYS A 102 -9.02 -9.93 9.46
C LYS A 102 -9.29 -8.56 10.07
N GLU A 103 -8.45 -8.11 10.99
CA GLU A 103 -8.59 -6.83 11.68
C GLU A 103 -7.96 -5.65 10.93
N ILE A 104 -6.87 -5.84 10.18
CA ILE A 104 -6.23 -4.76 9.42
C ILE A 104 -7.05 -4.35 8.20
N ILE A 105 -7.74 -5.30 7.56
CA ILE A 105 -8.56 -5.04 6.37
C ILE A 105 -9.62 -3.95 6.63
N PRO A 106 -10.51 -4.06 7.63
CA PRO A 106 -11.49 -3.00 7.91
C PRO A 106 -10.80 -1.69 8.31
N VAL A 107 -9.73 -1.74 9.11
CA VAL A 107 -8.98 -0.52 9.50
C VAL A 107 -8.43 0.26 8.30
N LEU A 108 -8.08 -0.44 7.21
CA LEU A 108 -7.56 0.20 6.00
C LEU A 108 -8.66 0.66 5.04
N TYR A 109 -9.83 0.02 5.05
CA TYR A 109 -10.79 0.14 3.96
C TYR A 109 -12.25 0.41 4.37
N GLU A 110 -12.58 0.48 5.66
CA GLU A 110 -13.98 0.65 6.12
C GLU A 110 -14.69 1.87 5.54
N ASP A 111 -13.95 2.97 5.39
CA ASP A 111 -14.45 4.22 4.81
C ASP A 111 -14.59 4.16 3.28
N GLN A 112 -13.99 3.14 2.64
CA GLN A 112 -13.93 3.04 1.20
C GLN A 112 -15.23 2.50 0.60
N SER A 113 -15.76 3.22 -0.39
CA SER A 113 -17.01 2.87 -1.07
C SER A 113 -17.03 1.44 -1.61
N PHE A 114 -15.92 0.95 -2.16
CA PHE A 114 -15.85 -0.42 -2.66
C PHE A 114 -15.98 -1.45 -1.54
N TYR A 115 -15.37 -1.20 -0.38
CA TYR A 115 -15.40 -2.12 0.74
C TYR A 115 -16.78 -2.18 1.38
N GLN A 116 -17.43 -1.02 1.54
CA GLN A 116 -18.82 -0.94 2.01
C GLN A 116 -19.78 -1.73 1.11
N GLN A 117 -19.58 -1.69 -0.22
CA GLN A 117 -20.35 -2.51 -1.16
C GLN A 117 -20.10 -4.01 -0.97
N MET A 118 -18.84 -4.41 -0.73
CA MET A 118 -18.51 -5.82 -0.47
C MET A 118 -19.15 -6.31 0.83
N VAL A 119 -19.04 -5.54 1.92
CA VAL A 119 -19.64 -5.86 3.22
C VAL A 119 -21.17 -5.90 3.15
N SER A 120 -21.79 -5.00 2.38
CA SER A 120 -23.25 -5.00 2.17
C SER A 120 -23.74 -6.28 1.49
N LYS A 121 -22.96 -6.83 0.55
CA LYS A 121 -23.25 -8.11 -0.10
C LYS A 121 -22.88 -9.31 0.77
N ARG A 122 -21.81 -9.18 1.56
CA ARG A 122 -21.24 -10.24 2.38
C ARG A 122 -20.72 -9.67 3.71
N PRO A 123 -21.53 -9.69 4.79
CA PRO A 123 -21.15 -9.10 6.07
C PRO A 123 -19.84 -9.64 6.66
N SER A 124 -19.51 -10.91 6.38
CA SER A 124 -18.28 -11.57 6.81
C SER A 124 -17.13 -11.47 5.79
N PHE A 125 -17.19 -10.53 4.84
CA PHE A 125 -16.26 -10.42 3.71
C PHE A 125 -14.77 -10.55 4.09
N ALA A 126 -14.29 -9.79 5.10
CA ALA A 126 -12.88 -9.86 5.52
C ALA A 126 -12.49 -11.24 6.07
N ASN A 127 -13.38 -11.89 6.81
CA ASN A 127 -13.15 -13.24 7.34
C ASN A 127 -13.05 -14.25 6.20
N ASP A 128 -14.02 -14.20 5.29
CA ASP A 128 -14.10 -15.09 4.15
C ASP A 128 -12.91 -14.93 3.20
N LEU A 129 -12.50 -13.69 2.93
CA LEU A 129 -11.33 -13.38 2.13
C LEU A 129 -10.05 -13.98 2.70
N VAL A 130 -9.83 -13.86 4.02
CA VAL A 130 -8.63 -14.39 4.68
C VAL A 130 -8.62 -15.92 4.72
N GLU A 131 -9.78 -16.55 4.92
CA GLU A 131 -9.88 -18.01 4.86
C GLU A 131 -9.60 -18.52 3.45
N GLU A 132 -10.18 -17.88 2.43
CA GLU A 132 -9.99 -18.28 1.04
C GLU A 132 -8.55 -18.01 0.57
N LEU A 133 -7.95 -16.89 0.97
CA LEU A 133 -6.54 -16.59 0.74
C LEU A 133 -5.65 -17.67 1.36
N THR A 134 -5.96 -18.12 2.57
CA THR A 134 -5.18 -19.18 3.24
C THR A 134 -5.24 -20.48 2.45
N LYS A 135 -6.45 -20.91 2.02
CA LYS A 135 -6.61 -22.12 1.21
C LYS A 135 -5.89 -22.00 -0.12
N ALA A 136 -6.04 -20.86 -0.80
CA ALA A 136 -5.44 -20.63 -2.11
C ALA A 136 -3.90 -20.60 -2.02
N LEU A 137 -3.33 -20.01 -0.97
CA LEU A 137 -1.89 -20.08 -0.68
C LEU A 137 -1.41 -21.53 -0.47
N GLN A 138 -2.12 -22.31 0.34
CA GLN A 138 -1.78 -23.71 0.61
C GLN A 138 -1.90 -24.58 -0.66
N HIS A 139 -2.94 -24.36 -1.46
CA HIS A 139 -3.16 -25.05 -2.73
C HIS A 139 -2.10 -24.68 -3.77
N SER A 140 -1.68 -23.41 -3.83
CA SER A 140 -0.61 -22.97 -4.71
C SER A 140 0.70 -23.71 -4.46
N ILE A 141 1.01 -24.03 -3.19
CA ILE A 141 2.18 -24.82 -2.81
C ILE A 141 2.03 -26.28 -3.25
N LYS A 142 0.85 -26.88 -3.01
CA LYS A 142 0.56 -28.26 -3.40
C LYS A 142 0.72 -28.45 -4.93
N ASN A 143 0.31 -27.47 -5.73
CA ASN A 143 0.35 -27.57 -7.20
C ASN A 143 1.65 -27.09 -7.85
N ARG A 144 2.26 -25.99 -7.36
CA ARG A 144 3.51 -25.43 -7.92
C ARG A 144 4.77 -26.05 -7.29
N GLY A 145 4.61 -26.80 -6.21
CA GLY A 145 5.70 -27.46 -5.47
C GLY A 145 6.63 -26.50 -4.71
N LYS A 146 6.39 -25.19 -4.76
CA LYS A 146 7.23 -24.16 -4.12
C LYS A 146 6.36 -23.02 -3.56
N PRO A 147 6.68 -22.51 -2.35
CA PRO A 147 6.03 -21.32 -1.81
C PRO A 147 6.41 -20.06 -2.59
N PRO A 148 5.56 -19.01 -2.56
CA PRO A 148 5.88 -17.74 -3.17
C PRO A 148 7.16 -17.17 -2.55
N LYS A 149 8.06 -16.66 -3.39
CA LYS A 149 9.35 -16.09 -2.94
C LYS A 149 9.29 -14.61 -2.68
N LYS A 150 8.37 -13.92 -3.36
CA LYS A 150 8.18 -12.48 -3.26
C LYS A 150 6.72 -12.15 -2.98
N ILE A 151 6.49 -11.04 -2.31
CA ILE A 151 5.15 -10.64 -1.84
C ILE A 151 4.23 -10.33 -3.02
N GLU A 152 4.80 -9.88 -4.14
CA GLU A 152 4.10 -9.55 -5.38
C GLU A 152 3.51 -10.80 -6.03
N GLU A 153 4.07 -11.99 -5.78
CA GLU A 153 3.53 -13.25 -6.31
C GLU A 153 2.15 -13.59 -5.72
N ILE A 154 1.79 -12.98 -4.58
CA ILE A 154 0.48 -13.12 -3.93
C ILE A 154 -0.62 -12.42 -4.73
N ALA A 155 -0.27 -11.44 -5.57
CA ALA A 155 -1.23 -10.82 -6.48
C ALA A 155 -1.78 -11.81 -7.52
N ASN A 156 -1.05 -12.90 -7.80
CA ASN A 156 -1.45 -13.93 -8.76
C ASN A 156 -2.26 -15.08 -8.14
N ILE A 157 -2.78 -14.88 -6.92
CA ILE A 157 -3.65 -15.85 -6.27
C ILE A 157 -5.04 -15.74 -6.89
N GLU A 158 -5.51 -16.86 -7.43
CA GLU A 158 -6.85 -16.97 -8.00
C GLU A 158 -7.82 -17.38 -6.89
N PHE A 159 -8.93 -16.64 -6.79
CA PHE A 159 -10.05 -16.94 -5.91
C PHE A 159 -11.18 -17.53 -6.74
N GLU A 160 -11.81 -18.60 -6.25
CA GLU A 160 -12.97 -19.19 -6.92
C GLU A 160 -14.19 -18.26 -6.87
N ASP A 161 -14.33 -17.51 -5.77
CA ASP A 161 -15.42 -16.56 -5.57
C ASP A 161 -15.13 -15.21 -6.27
N PRO A 162 -15.94 -14.80 -7.26
CA PRO A 162 -15.71 -13.55 -8.00
C PRO A 162 -15.77 -12.29 -7.13
N LEU A 163 -16.58 -12.30 -6.06
CA LEU A 163 -16.72 -11.17 -5.16
C LEU A 163 -15.44 -10.98 -4.32
N LEU A 164 -14.88 -12.10 -3.83
CA LEU A 164 -13.61 -12.08 -3.10
C LEU A 164 -12.45 -11.70 -4.03
N ALA A 165 -12.45 -12.21 -5.26
CA ALA A 165 -11.45 -11.85 -6.28
C ALA A 165 -11.45 -10.34 -6.59
N GLU A 166 -12.63 -9.76 -6.81
CA GLU A 166 -12.78 -8.32 -7.08
C GLU A 166 -12.30 -7.47 -5.89
N GLY A 167 -12.71 -7.83 -4.68
CA GLY A 167 -12.30 -7.12 -3.47
C GLY A 167 -10.80 -7.21 -3.23
N TRP A 168 -10.20 -8.39 -3.41
CA TRP A 168 -8.76 -8.60 -3.33
C TRP A 168 -8.01 -7.74 -4.35
N TYR A 169 -8.46 -7.75 -5.61
CA TYR A 169 -7.86 -6.94 -6.67
C TYR A 169 -7.85 -5.45 -6.31
N LYS A 170 -8.97 -4.91 -5.80
CA LYS A 170 -9.05 -3.50 -5.38
C LYS A 170 -8.08 -3.17 -4.24
N MET A 171 -7.92 -4.07 -3.27
CA MET A 171 -6.97 -3.92 -2.16
C MET A 171 -5.51 -4.03 -2.60
N LEU A 172 -5.19 -4.91 -3.55
CA LEU A 172 -3.85 -5.03 -4.11
C LEU A 172 -3.45 -3.78 -4.89
N LYS A 173 -4.38 -3.27 -5.71
CA LYS A 173 -4.14 -2.11 -6.57
C LYS A 173 -3.87 -0.85 -5.75
N GLY A 174 -4.61 -0.63 -4.67
CA GLY A 174 -4.63 0.66 -3.98
C GLY A 174 -5.20 1.77 -4.87
N PHE A 175 -5.33 2.98 -4.32
CA PHE A 175 -5.57 4.19 -5.09
C PHE A 175 -4.84 5.36 -4.45
N MET A 176 -3.98 6.03 -5.22
CA MET A 176 -3.36 7.30 -4.84
C MET A 176 -3.63 8.30 -5.96
N ALA A 177 -4.22 9.46 -5.65
CA ALA A 177 -4.47 10.46 -6.68
C ALA A 177 -3.13 11.08 -7.10
N PRO A 178 -2.98 11.46 -8.38
CA PRO A 178 -1.84 12.26 -8.82
C PRO A 178 -1.75 13.55 -8.00
N ARG A 179 -0.58 13.86 -7.43
CA ARG A 179 -0.41 15.07 -6.59
C ARG A 179 -0.79 16.33 -7.38
N GLY A 180 -1.89 16.97 -6.96
CA GLY A 180 -2.40 18.21 -7.54
C GLY A 180 -3.81 18.08 -8.13
N GLU A 181 -4.28 16.86 -8.37
CA GLU A 181 -5.66 16.60 -8.75
C GLU A 181 -6.43 16.10 -7.53
N LYS A 182 -7.23 16.99 -6.93
CA LYS A 182 -8.34 16.53 -6.08
C LYS A 182 -9.38 15.90 -6.99
N THR A 183 -9.25 14.62 -7.30
CA THR A 183 -10.38 13.87 -7.83
C THR A 183 -11.44 13.80 -6.75
N GLU A 184 -12.51 14.57 -6.88
CA GLU A 184 -13.69 14.52 -5.99
C GLU A 184 -14.36 13.14 -5.93
N LEU A 185 -13.97 12.22 -6.82
CA LEU A 185 -14.67 10.98 -7.10
C LEU A 185 -14.07 9.72 -6.46
N GLN A 186 -12.82 9.75 -5.96
CA GLN A 186 -12.18 8.58 -5.35
C GLN A 186 -11.31 8.97 -4.16
N GLU A 187 -11.62 8.40 -2.99
CA GLU A 187 -10.80 8.52 -1.79
C GLU A 187 -9.52 7.69 -1.96
N GLU A 188 -8.38 8.27 -1.56
CA GLU A 188 -7.10 7.59 -1.60
C GLU A 188 -7.05 6.48 -0.54
N TYR A 189 -6.53 5.31 -0.91
CA TYR A 189 -6.32 4.21 0.01
C TYR A 189 -5.07 3.39 -0.36
N PRO A 190 -4.34 2.87 0.64
CA PRO A 190 -3.07 2.18 0.40
C PRO A 190 -3.27 0.76 -0.18
N SER A 191 -2.20 0.18 -0.73
CA SER A 191 -2.21 -1.24 -1.10
C SER A 191 -2.08 -2.12 0.15
N ILE A 192 -2.79 -3.25 0.19
CA ILE A 192 -2.64 -4.21 1.28
C ILE A 192 -1.23 -4.80 1.35
N ILE A 193 -0.53 -4.90 0.22
CA ILE A 193 0.82 -5.47 0.13
C ILE A 193 1.82 -4.68 1.00
N ASP A 194 1.60 -3.37 1.17
CA ASP A 194 2.43 -2.51 2.01
C ASP A 194 2.39 -2.86 3.50
N TYR A 195 1.52 -3.79 3.90
CA TYR A 195 1.33 -4.26 5.27
C TYR A 195 1.72 -5.73 5.47
N LEU A 196 2.23 -6.41 4.43
CA LEU A 196 2.48 -7.86 4.42
C LEU A 196 3.95 -8.19 4.18
N THR A 197 4.39 -9.36 4.67
CA THR A 197 5.73 -9.91 4.41
C THR A 197 5.70 -11.42 4.30
N LEU A 198 6.60 -11.98 3.47
CA LEU A 198 6.90 -13.42 3.40
C LEU A 198 8.16 -13.80 4.19
N ARG A 199 8.66 -12.87 5.01
CA ARG A 199 9.86 -13.06 5.84
C ARG A 199 9.49 -13.23 7.30
N GLY A 200 10.32 -13.96 8.02
CA GLY A 200 10.20 -14.14 9.46
C GLY A 200 9.30 -15.28 9.90
N ASP A 201 9.23 -15.43 11.21
CA ASP A 201 8.47 -16.44 11.94
C ASP A 201 7.05 -15.98 12.33
N GLY A 202 6.66 -14.77 11.91
CA GLY A 202 5.36 -14.16 12.26
C GLY A 202 5.41 -13.23 13.47
N LYS A 203 6.59 -12.92 14.02
CA LYS A 203 6.75 -11.86 15.03
C LYS A 203 6.70 -10.47 14.42
N ILE A 204 6.06 -9.55 15.12
CA ILE A 204 5.95 -8.15 14.71
C ILE A 204 6.85 -7.28 15.55
N ARG A 205 7.73 -6.54 14.88
CA ARG A 205 8.54 -5.50 15.50
C ARG A 205 7.75 -4.21 15.61
N LEU A 206 7.26 -3.95 16.82
CA LEU A 206 6.33 -2.86 17.12
C LEU A 206 6.94 -1.49 16.80
N TYR A 207 8.24 -1.32 17.07
CA TYR A 207 8.97 -0.08 16.78
C TYR A 207 8.86 0.36 15.31
N LEU A 208 8.84 -0.58 14.37
CA LEU A 208 8.77 -0.30 12.93
C LEU A 208 7.38 -0.50 12.33
N ALA A 209 6.42 -1.01 13.09
CA ALA A 209 5.09 -1.34 12.58
C ALA A 209 4.35 -0.08 12.07
N PRO A 210 3.65 -0.14 10.92
CA PRO A 210 2.91 1.00 10.42
C PRO A 210 1.74 1.35 11.34
N ARG A 211 1.32 2.62 11.35
CA ARG A 211 0.29 3.13 12.28
C ARG A 211 -1.02 2.32 12.25
N PRO A 212 -1.57 1.90 11.09
CA PRO A 212 -2.73 1.02 11.07
C PRO A 212 -2.52 -0.32 11.80
N LEU A 213 -1.33 -0.90 11.73
CA LEU A 213 -1.01 -2.13 12.45
C LEU A 213 -0.85 -1.89 13.95
N LEU A 214 -0.30 -0.74 14.36
CA LEU A 214 -0.28 -0.34 15.77
C LEU A 214 -1.69 -0.22 16.33
N TYR A 215 -2.61 0.38 15.57
CA TYR A 215 -4.02 0.48 15.96
C TYR A 215 -4.65 -0.90 16.19
N VAL A 216 -4.43 -1.85 15.28
CA VAL A 216 -4.90 -3.23 15.44
C VAL A 216 -4.35 -3.89 16.71
N LEU A 217 -3.06 -3.68 16.99
CA LEU A 217 -2.37 -4.30 18.14
C LEU A 217 -2.78 -3.72 19.50
N PHE A 218 -3.06 -2.41 19.56
CA PHE A 218 -3.49 -1.76 20.80
C PHE A 218 -5.01 -1.71 20.97
N GLY A 219 -5.77 -1.76 19.88
CA GLY A 219 -7.23 -1.59 19.88
C GLY A 219 -7.70 -0.15 20.12
N GLU A 220 -6.78 0.77 20.45
CA GLU A 220 -7.06 2.16 20.78
C GLU A 220 -6.20 3.11 19.93
N SER A 221 -6.84 4.12 19.32
CA SER A 221 -6.15 5.10 18.47
C SER A 221 -5.18 5.98 19.25
N GLY A 222 -5.53 6.38 20.48
CA GLY A 222 -4.65 7.18 21.34
C GLY A 222 -3.32 6.48 21.63
N THR A 223 -3.36 5.22 22.05
CA THR A 223 -2.16 4.43 22.34
C THR A 223 -1.30 4.20 21.08
N ALA A 224 -1.93 3.96 19.92
CA ALA A 224 -1.22 3.83 18.65
C ALA A 224 -0.48 5.13 18.25
N ASP A 225 -1.08 6.28 18.53
CA ASP A 225 -0.49 7.60 18.24
C ASP A 225 0.67 7.93 19.17
N GLU A 226 0.51 7.63 20.47
CA GLU A 226 1.59 7.74 21.46
C GLU A 226 2.77 6.84 21.07
N ALA A 227 2.52 5.59 20.67
CA ALA A 227 3.57 4.69 20.20
C ALA A 227 4.25 5.22 18.94
N ALA A 228 3.48 5.81 18.02
CA ALA A 228 4.00 6.39 16.79
C ALA A 228 4.84 7.66 17.03
N ALA A 229 4.53 8.42 18.08
CA ALA A 229 5.30 9.58 18.51
C ALA A 229 6.58 9.17 19.26
N LEU A 230 6.46 8.29 20.25
CA LEU A 230 7.60 7.87 21.08
C LEU A 230 8.68 7.18 20.25
N ARG A 231 8.32 6.35 19.27
CA ARG A 231 9.33 5.74 18.37
C ARG A 231 10.12 6.78 17.56
N MET A 232 9.52 7.93 17.23
CA MET A 232 10.22 9.00 16.50
C MET A 232 11.21 9.73 17.41
N GLU A 233 10.84 9.94 18.66
CA GLU A 233 11.74 10.48 19.70
C GLU A 233 12.92 9.54 19.93
N LEU A 234 12.63 8.26 20.20
CA LEU A 234 13.66 7.23 20.39
C LEU A 234 14.54 7.06 19.15
N TYR A 235 13.98 7.16 17.94
CA TYR A 235 14.77 7.17 16.70
C TYR A 235 15.79 8.30 16.70
N ASN A 236 15.37 9.53 17.03
CA ASN A 236 16.26 10.69 17.04
C ASN A 236 17.36 10.53 18.08
N ASP A 237 17.02 10.07 19.29
CA ASP A 237 18.00 9.90 20.37
C ASP A 237 18.99 8.77 20.10
N VAL A 238 18.53 7.64 19.55
CA VAL A 238 19.40 6.51 19.18
C VAL A 238 20.25 6.85 17.96
N LYS A 239 19.71 7.61 16.99
CA LYS A 239 20.47 8.09 15.83
C LYS A 239 21.57 9.07 16.22
N SER A 240 21.27 9.95 17.18
CA SER A 240 22.23 10.93 17.73
C SER A 240 23.16 10.37 18.81
N ASP A 241 23.14 9.05 19.04
CA ASP A 241 23.94 8.35 20.05
C ASP A 241 23.76 8.90 21.49
N ARG A 242 22.62 9.55 21.76
CA ARG A 242 22.24 10.03 23.11
C ARG A 242 21.82 8.88 24.02
N VAL A 243 21.14 7.90 23.44
CA VAL A 243 20.61 6.72 24.14
C VAL A 243 21.04 5.47 23.39
N LYS A 244 21.48 4.44 24.13
CA LYS A 244 21.81 3.14 23.52
C LYS A 244 20.55 2.39 23.09
N PRO A 245 20.56 1.62 21.99
CA PRO A 245 19.41 0.85 21.52
C PRO A 245 18.77 -0.05 22.59
N GLU A 246 19.58 -0.65 23.46
CA GLU A 246 19.11 -1.51 24.57
C GLU A 246 18.29 -0.72 25.61
N GLN A 247 18.73 0.49 25.93
CA GLN A 247 18.01 1.37 26.86
C GLN A 247 16.71 1.85 26.23
N ALA A 248 16.75 2.29 24.96
CA ALA A 248 15.56 2.68 24.22
C ALA A 248 14.55 1.53 24.08
N THR A 249 15.04 0.29 23.90
CA THR A 249 14.20 -0.92 23.85
C THR A 249 13.46 -1.12 25.17
N LYS A 250 14.15 -1.02 26.31
CA LYS A 250 13.50 -1.15 27.63
C LYS A 250 12.46 -0.06 27.86
N THR A 251 12.80 1.20 27.57
CA THR A 251 11.85 2.31 27.68
C THR A 251 10.61 2.09 26.82
N PHE A 252 10.78 1.61 25.59
CA PHE A 252 9.67 1.34 24.69
C PHE A 252 8.82 0.14 25.14
N GLU A 253 9.46 -0.92 25.63
CA GLU A 253 8.78 -2.11 26.17
C GLU A 253 7.98 -1.76 27.43
N GLU A 254 8.58 -1.07 28.41
CA GLU A 254 7.93 -0.66 29.65
C GLU A 254 6.70 0.25 29.40
N ALA A 255 6.77 1.11 28.37
CA ALA A 255 5.67 2.01 28.03
C ALA A 255 4.45 1.29 27.43
N PHE A 256 4.64 0.20 26.67
CA PHE A 256 3.60 -0.36 25.81
C PHE A 256 3.26 -1.83 26.03
N GLN A 257 4.10 -2.62 26.71
CA GLN A 257 3.87 -4.05 26.89
C GLN A 257 2.56 -4.35 27.60
N THR A 258 2.20 -3.56 28.62
CA THR A 258 0.95 -3.72 29.40
C THR A 258 -0.28 -3.16 28.70
N ARG A 259 -0.09 -2.38 27.64
CA ARG A 259 -1.16 -1.75 26.85
C ARG A 259 -1.54 -2.53 25.61
N LEU A 260 -0.78 -3.58 25.27
CA LEU A 260 -1.18 -4.51 24.22
C LEU A 260 -2.50 -5.19 24.58
N ARG A 261 -3.32 -5.47 23.57
CA ARG A 261 -4.57 -6.21 23.80
C ARG A 261 -4.27 -7.57 24.42
N SER A 262 -5.13 -7.99 25.35
CA SER A 262 -4.99 -9.22 26.12
C SER A 262 -5.04 -10.50 25.28
N ASP A 263 -5.53 -10.40 24.05
CA ASP A 263 -5.72 -11.49 23.11
C ASP A 263 -4.55 -11.63 22.11
N ILE A 264 -3.45 -10.89 22.31
CA ILE A 264 -2.18 -11.05 21.60
C ILE A 264 -1.32 -12.08 22.34
N PRO A 265 -0.87 -13.17 21.68
CA PRO A 265 -0.06 -14.18 22.35
C PRO A 265 1.31 -13.63 22.79
N PRO A 266 1.82 -14.08 23.97
CA PRO A 266 3.14 -13.67 24.44
C PRO A 266 4.23 -14.10 23.44
N GLY A 267 5.24 -13.25 23.26
CA GLY A 267 6.37 -13.52 22.37
C GLY A 267 6.11 -13.30 20.88
N LYS A 268 4.93 -12.82 20.49
CA LYS A 268 4.61 -12.40 19.10
C LYS A 268 5.05 -10.96 18.78
N ILE A 269 5.36 -10.18 19.81
CA ILE A 269 5.74 -8.77 19.69
C ILE A 269 7.21 -8.62 20.06
N ASP A 270 7.94 -7.92 19.20
CA ASP A 270 9.33 -7.53 19.39
C ASP A 270 9.40 -6.01 19.60
N PHE A 271 9.89 -5.59 20.77
CA PHE A 271 10.02 -4.19 21.15
C PHE A 271 11.38 -3.58 20.78
N SER A 272 12.26 -4.33 20.12
CA SER A 272 13.62 -3.89 19.83
C SER A 272 13.65 -2.56 19.06
N VAL A 273 14.40 -1.59 19.58
CA VAL A 273 14.63 -0.29 18.96
C VAL A 273 15.96 -0.31 18.20
N SER A 274 16.01 0.33 17.03
CA SER A 274 17.24 0.46 16.25
C SER A 274 17.38 1.84 15.62
N LYS A 275 18.53 2.09 14.99
CA LYS A 275 18.78 3.27 14.15
C LYS A 275 17.96 3.30 12.85
N THR A 276 17.07 2.34 12.63
CA THR A 276 16.16 2.34 11.47
C THR A 276 15.07 3.39 11.68
N ASN A 277 14.80 4.21 10.67
CA ASN A 277 13.78 5.25 10.74
C ASN A 277 12.37 4.63 10.67
N PRO A 278 11.52 4.80 11.69
CA PRO A 278 10.18 4.20 11.71
C PRO A 278 9.19 4.88 10.75
N LYS A 279 9.51 6.05 10.18
CA LYS A 279 8.75 6.67 9.07
C LYS A 279 9.12 6.13 7.68
N ARG A 280 10.32 5.54 7.52
CA ARG A 280 10.70 4.87 6.27
C ARG A 280 10.12 3.46 6.29
N THR A 281 8.82 3.36 6.08
CA THR A 281 8.21 2.08 5.70
C THR A 281 8.83 1.72 4.35
N PRO A 282 9.50 0.57 4.18
CA PRO A 282 10.04 0.18 2.89
C PRO A 282 8.87 0.03 1.91
N ARG A 283 8.67 1.05 1.07
CA ARG A 283 7.77 0.94 -0.08
C ARG A 283 8.35 -0.11 -1.00
N VAL A 284 7.66 -1.23 -1.14
CA VAL A 284 7.89 -2.13 -2.28
C VAL A 284 7.43 -1.33 -3.49
N ARG A 285 8.38 -0.78 -4.27
CA ARG A 285 8.06 -0.02 -5.47
C ARG A 285 7.50 -0.99 -6.52
N PHE A 286 6.27 -0.74 -6.96
CA PHE A 286 5.77 -1.28 -8.21
C PHE A 286 6.26 -0.40 -9.36
N LEU A 287 6.94 -1.04 -10.31
CA LEU A 287 7.17 -0.57 -11.68
C LEU A 287 6.34 -1.45 -12.62
#